data_AF-A0AAN9V1B2-F1
#
_entry.id   AF-A0AAN9V1B2-F1
#
_cell.length_a   1.000
_cell.length_b   1.000
_cell.length_c   1.000
_cell.angle_alpha   90.00
_cell.angle_beta   90.00
_cell.angle_gamma   90.00
#
_symmetry.space_group_name_H-M   'P 1'
#
loop_
_entity.id
_entity.type
_entity.pdbx_description
1 polymer ?
#
loop_
_entity_poly.entity_id
_entity_poly.type
_entity_poly.pdbx_seq_one_letter_code
_entity_poly.pdbx_strand_id
1 'polypeptide(L)' 'MVSLGVVVPVIAGLSYYIFSNKEEEEDETKFIPYEYLNIRTKRFPWGDGNTPLFYNPKKNKIPPYDQYEEGGDEAEDDC' A
#
# COMPACT_ATOMS: atom_id res chain seq x y z
N MET A 1 2.02 -17.10 -35.97
CA MET A 1 3.28 -16.42 -36.36
C MET A 1 3.44 -15.03 -35.73
N VAL A 2 2.42 -14.18 -35.70
CA VAL A 2 2.49 -12.82 -35.10
C VAL A 2 2.82 -12.83 -33.58
N SER A 3 2.24 -13.75 -32.81
CA SER A 3 2.50 -13.85 -31.37
C SER A 3 3.96 -14.20 -31.03
N LEU A 4 4.53 -15.22 -31.67
CA LEU A 4 5.91 -15.65 -31.39
C LEU A 4 6.97 -14.69 -31.98
N GLY A 5 6.72 -14.11 -33.16
CA GLY A 5 7.71 -13.27 -33.84
C GLY A 5 7.72 -11.80 -33.43
N VAL A 6 6.62 -11.30 -32.83
CA VAL A 6 6.47 -9.87 -32.51
C VAL A 6 6.13 -9.68 -31.04
N VAL A 7 5.12 -10.39 -30.52
CA VAL A 7 4.64 -10.15 -29.14
C VAL A 7 5.66 -10.60 -28.10
N VAL A 8 6.22 -11.80 -28.25
CA VAL A 8 7.25 -12.33 -27.33
C VAL A 8 8.51 -11.44 -27.25
N PRO A 9 9.16 -11.02 -28.37
CA PRO A 9 10.34 -10.17 -28.28
C PRO A 9 10.04 -8.77 -27.74
N VAL A 10 8.85 -8.21 -28.00
CA VAL A 10 8.45 -6.93 -27.44
C VAL A 10 8.27 -7.02 -25.92
N ILE A 11 7.59 -8.06 -25.42
CA ILE A 11 7.44 -8.27 -23.97
C ILE A 11 8.82 -8.48 -23.33
N ALA A 12 9.71 -9.26 -23.96
CA ALA A 12 11.06 -9.50 -23.46
C ALA A 12 11.89 -8.21 -23.40
N GLY A 13 11.83 -7.38 -24.45
CA GLY A 13 12.52 -6.08 -24.50
C GLY A 13 12.01 -5.10 -23.45
N LEU A 14 10.69 -5.01 -23.27
CA LEU A 14 10.09 -4.16 -22.23
C LEU A 14 10.41 -4.65 -20.83
N SER A 15 10.38 -5.98 -20.61
CA SER A 15 10.75 -6.57 -19.33
C SER A 15 12.21 -6.26 -19.01
N TYR A 16 13.12 -6.46 -19.98
CA TYR A 16 14.53 -6.12 -19.83
C TYR A 16 14.73 -4.63 -19.49
N TYR A 17 14.03 -3.73 -20.19
CA TYR A 17 14.10 -2.30 -19.93
C TYR A 17 13.64 -1.96 -18.50
N ILE A 18 12.53 -2.51 -18.02
CA ILE A 18 12.04 -2.28 -16.65
C ILE A 18 13.04 -2.83 -15.62
N PHE A 19 13.59 -4.03 -15.85
CA PHE A 19 14.57 -4.62 -14.95
C PHE A 19 15.89 -3.84 -14.90
N SER A 20 16.37 -3.33 -16.03
CA SER A 20 17.60 -2.52 -16.09
C SER A 20 17.44 -1.14 -15.47
N ASN A 21 16.25 -0.53 -15.55
CA ASN A 21 15.95 0.77 -14.95
C ASN A 21 15.33 0.67 -13.55
N LYS A 22 15.38 -0.50 -12.91
CA LYS A 22 14.91 -0.66 -11.55
C LYS A 22 15.93 -0.03 -10.60
N GLU A 23 15.90 1.29 -10.47
CA GLU A 23 16.56 1.96 -9.36
C GLU A 23 15.86 1.52 -8.07
N GLU A 24 16.62 0.97 -7.13
CA GLU A 24 16.13 0.81 -5.76
C GLU A 24 16.01 2.21 -5.18
N GLU A 25 14.84 2.82 -5.34
CA GLU A 25 14.44 4.06 -4.69
C GLU A 25 14.48 3.81 -3.18
N GLU A 26 15.67 3.92 -2.59
CA GLU A 26 15.95 3.86 -1.16
C GLU A 26 15.82 5.23 -0.50
N ASP A 27 15.14 6.17 -1.16
CA ASP A 27 14.66 7.37 -0.50
C ASP A 27 13.54 6.97 0.44
N GLU A 28 13.92 6.65 1.68
CA GLU A 28 13.07 6.65 2.85
C GLU A 28 12.49 8.06 3.03
N THR A 29 11.51 8.38 2.19
CA THR A 29 10.78 9.63 2.21
C THR A 29 10.28 9.82 3.64
N LYS A 30 10.64 10.95 4.25
CA LYS A 30 10.27 11.26 5.63
C LYS A 30 8.76 11.09 5.78
N PHE A 31 8.35 10.25 6.72
CA PHE A 31 6.94 10.02 6.98
C PHE A 31 6.30 11.30 7.51
N ILE A 32 5.30 11.80 6.78
CA ILE A 32 4.45 12.92 7.18
C ILE A 32 3.05 12.34 7.38
N PRO A 33 2.49 12.37 8.61
CA PRO A 33 1.17 11.83 8.90
C PRO A 33 0.09 12.78 8.38
N TYR A 34 -0.17 12.73 7.08
CA TYR A 34 -1.31 13.44 6.50
C TYR A 34 -2.62 12.83 7.01
N GLU A 35 -3.54 13.68 7.47
CA GLU A 35 -4.82 13.27 8.05
C GLU A 35 -5.69 12.41 7.12
N TYR A 36 -5.52 12.58 5.80
CA TYR A 36 -6.25 11.83 4.79
C TYR A 36 -5.55 10.53 4.34
N LEU A 37 -4.34 10.24 4.83
CA LEU A 37 -3.62 8.99 4.53
C LEU A 37 -3.76 8.01 5.68
N ASN A 38 -3.68 6.71 5.38
CA ASN A 38 -3.74 5.64 6.38
C ASN A 38 -4.98 5.66 7.30
N ILE A 39 -6.08 6.28 6.86
CA ILE A 39 -7.35 6.29 7.61
C ILE A 39 -7.76 4.85 7.97
N ARG A 40 -8.09 4.63 9.25
CA ARG A 40 -8.78 3.41 9.72
C ARG A 40 -9.98 3.85 10.54
N THR A 41 -11.17 3.61 10.02
CA THR A 41 -12.42 3.80 10.77
C THR A 41 -12.78 2.56 11.57
N LYS A 42 -12.29 1.38 11.16
CA LYS A 42 -12.48 0.10 11.84
C LYS A 42 -11.21 -0.74 11.69
N ARG A 43 -10.93 -1.56 12.69
CA ARG A 43 -9.83 -2.54 12.67
C ARG A 43 -10.04 -3.60 11.59
N PHE A 44 -8.95 -4.04 10.98
CA PHE A 44 -8.99 -5.17 10.04
C PHE A 44 -9.33 -6.49 10.76
N PRO A 45 -10.03 -7.44 10.11
CA PRO A 45 -10.40 -8.71 10.71
C PRO A 45 -9.26 -9.75 10.76
N TRP A 46 -7.99 -9.32 10.75
CA TRP A 46 -6.82 -10.20 10.82
C TRP A 46 -5.68 -9.54 11.60
N GLY A 47 -4.71 -10.35 12.03
CA GLY A 47 -3.48 -9.88 12.66
C GLY A 47 -3.74 -9.00 13.88
N ASP A 48 -3.08 -7.84 13.92
CA ASP A 48 -3.18 -6.79 14.95
C ASP A 48 -4.33 -5.79 14.70
N GLY A 49 -5.06 -5.95 13.60
CA GLY A 49 -6.14 -5.05 13.19
C GLY A 49 -5.70 -3.71 12.61
N ASN A 50 -4.39 -3.40 12.57
CA ASN A 50 -3.85 -2.13 12.04
C ASN A 50 -3.05 -2.34 10.75
N THR A 51 -2.46 -3.53 10.60
CA THR A 51 -1.63 -3.89 9.45
C THR A 51 -2.48 -4.34 8.25
N PRO A 52 -2.34 -3.71 7.07
CA PRO A 52 -3.08 -4.11 5.87
C PRO A 52 -2.57 -5.45 5.32
N LEU A 53 -3.39 -6.14 4.52
CA LEU A 53 -3.08 -7.47 3.99
C LEU A 53 -1.76 -7.52 3.18
N PHE A 54 -1.49 -6.50 2.37
CA PHE A 54 -0.25 -6.35 1.61
C PHE A 54 0.66 -5.30 2.24
N TYR A 55 1.12 -5.58 3.46
CA TYR A 55 2.03 -4.72 4.18
C TYR A 55 3.48 -4.86 3.68
N ASN A 56 4.12 -3.74 3.35
CA ASN A 56 5.54 -3.68 3.05
C ASN A 56 6.25 -2.79 4.10
N PRO A 57 7.05 -3.36 5.02
CA PRO A 57 7.74 -2.59 6.06
C PRO A 57 8.66 -1.48 5.55
N LYS A 58 9.20 -1.63 4.32
CA LYS A 58 10.13 -0.66 3.73
C LYS A 58 9.42 0.54 3.10
N LYS A 59 8.14 0.40 2.71
CA LYS A 59 7.41 1.40 1.92
C LYS A 59 6.14 1.92 2.59
N ASN A 60 5.48 1.09 3.39
CA ASN A 60 4.24 1.43 4.07
C ASN A 60 4.55 1.67 5.54
N LYS A 61 4.54 2.92 6.00
CA LYS A 61 4.64 3.23 7.43
C LYS A 61 3.26 3.08 8.08
N ILE A 62 3.20 2.40 9.22
CA ILE A 62 1.97 2.23 9.98
C ILE A 62 1.79 3.46 10.89
N PRO A 63 0.60 4.11 10.90
CA PRO A 63 0.31 5.16 11.87
C PRO A 63 0.22 4.59 13.30
N PRO A 64 0.54 5.40 14.33
CA PRO A 64 0.34 5.01 15.72
C PRO A 64 -1.14 4.71 16.01
N TYR A 65 -1.38 3.89 17.04
CA TYR A 65 -2.68 3.26 17.31
C TYR A 65 -3.73 4.17 17.98
N ASP A 66 -3.28 5.32 18.50
CA ASP A 66 -4.06 6.28 19.28
C ASP A 66 -5.05 7.12 18.45
N GLN A 67 -4.99 7.03 17.13
CA GLN A 67 -5.81 7.85 16.20
C GLN A 67 -7.27 7.37 16.06
N TYR A 68 -7.64 6.25 16.70
CA TYR A 68 -8.83 5.47 16.31
C TYR A 68 -9.94 5.42 17.35
N GLU A 69 -9.78 6.05 18.51
CA GLU A 69 -10.81 6.02 19.57
C GLU A 69 -11.69 7.28 19.59
N GLU A 70 -11.45 8.26 18.70
CA GLU A 70 -12.12 9.58 18.79
C GLU A 70 -13.35 9.73 17.87
N GLY A 71 -13.83 8.67 17.20
CA GLY A 71 -14.95 8.79 16.25
C GLY A 71 -15.89 7.59 16.15
N GLY A 72 -15.85 6.68 17.13
CA GLY A 72 -16.58 5.40 17.09
C GLY A 72 -17.88 5.32 17.91
N ASP A 73 -18.15 6.30 18.78
CA ASP A 73 -19.13 6.14 19.87
C ASP A 73 -20.44 6.93 19.68
N GLU A 74 -20.79 7.35 18.45
CA GLU A 74 -22.02 8.13 18.17
C GLU A 74 -23.03 7.43 17.24
N ALA A 75 -22.94 6.11 17.04
CA ALA A 75 -23.89 5.36 16.20
C ALA A 75 -24.72 4.30 16.94
N GLU A 76 -24.77 4.35 18.28
CA GLU A 76 -25.70 3.56 19.09
C GLU A 76 -26.47 4.52 20.01
N ASP A 77 -27.60 5.05 19.53
CA ASP A 77 -28.81 5.44 20.30
C ASP A 77 -29.67 6.42 19.49
N ASP A 78 -30.43 5.90 18.52
CA ASP A 78 -31.74 6.49 18.18
C ASP A 78 -32.73 5.33 18.05
N CYS A 79 -33.79 5.39 18.87
CA CYS A 79 -34.77 4.34 19.11
C CYS A 79 -35.67 4.00 17.92
#